data_AF-A0A2V3PIJ6-F1
#
_entry.id   AF-A0A2V3PIJ6-F1
#
_cell.length_a   1.000
_cell.length_b   1.000
_cell.length_c   1.000
_cell.angle_alpha   90.00
_cell.angle_beta   90.00
_cell.angle_gamma   90.00
#
_symmetry.space_group_name_H-M   'P 1'
#
loop_
_entity.id
_entity.type
_entity.pdbx_description
1 polymer ?
#
loop_
_entity_poly.entity_id
_entity_poly.type
_entity_poly.pdbx_seq_one_letter_code
_entity_poly.pdbx_strand_id
1 'polypeptide(L)'
;MKYYCVLWIPTVFHKKPLRKPDVTIIKNVNISDIDNIPHNISVDLDQDENIIIKSDSPDSHSILLKRIDYSNNGLFLYEYDIEDKKENRALIGDDFPFAIYHIVKEFYHTHEHHGEDEDTHLAAYTNKIRPDIKALNNEALIHYLRNYEKKFVAYLSQIQNAYAGLLSRKKESNKRYKLATDSHEAFSDFCCKVRGEELYYNSLNKSKYNTLCKSGLGNDSEEESQLSKIAFNIENALANIKYIEEKAHNEFGFDNAKISFNIAWLAFYIGAGLGLISIALGAIPFFK
;
A
#
# COMPACT_ATOMS: atom_id res chain seq x y z
N MET A 1 9.81 -21.14 -24.02
CA MET A 1 10.03 -21.90 -22.77
C MET A 1 8.92 -21.50 -21.81
N LYS A 2 8.37 -22.43 -21.03
CA LYS A 2 7.29 -22.12 -20.09
C LYS A 2 7.81 -21.44 -18.82
N TYR A 3 7.09 -20.42 -18.40
CA TYR A 3 7.31 -19.70 -17.15
C TYR A 3 6.00 -19.61 -16.37
N TYR A 4 6.12 -19.45 -15.07
CA TYR A 4 5.00 -19.30 -14.16
C TYR A 4 5.21 -18.04 -13.33
N CYS A 5 4.14 -17.27 -13.14
CA CYS A 5 4.12 -16.20 -12.16
C CYS A 5 2.93 -16.37 -11.23
N VAL A 6 3.13 -16.03 -9.96
CA VAL A 6 2.10 -15.97 -8.95
C VAL A 6 1.90 -14.52 -8.57
N LEU A 7 0.75 -13.96 -8.92
CA LEU A 7 0.34 -12.61 -8.55
C LEU A 7 -0.49 -12.70 -7.28
N TRP A 8 -0.22 -11.83 -6.31
CA TRP A 8 -1.04 -11.70 -5.13
C TRP A 8 -1.94 -10.48 -5.23
N ILE A 9 -3.24 -10.74 -5.25
CA ILE A 9 -4.26 -9.72 -5.33
C ILE A 9 -4.92 -9.64 -3.96
N PRO A 10 -4.81 -8.49 -3.25
CA PRO A 10 -5.35 -8.33 -1.90
C PRO A 10 -6.88 -8.29 -1.93
N THR A 11 -7.49 -9.47 -1.99
CA THR A 11 -8.94 -9.64 -2.05
C THR A 11 -9.50 -9.76 -0.65
N VAL A 12 -9.63 -8.65 0.08
CA VAL A 12 -10.24 -8.66 1.42
C VAL A 12 -11.73 -9.05 1.33
N PHE A 13 -12.39 -8.76 0.21
CA PHE A 13 -13.83 -9.03 0.01
C PHE A 13 -14.26 -9.47 -1.39
N HIS A 14 -13.41 -9.42 -2.43
CA HIS A 14 -13.87 -9.57 -3.83
C HIS A 14 -13.14 -10.68 -4.58
N LYS A 15 -13.89 -11.72 -4.97
CA LYS A 15 -13.37 -12.85 -5.75
C LYS A 15 -13.57 -12.70 -7.27
N LYS A 16 -14.25 -11.65 -7.69
CA LYS A 16 -14.54 -11.39 -9.10
C LYS A 16 -13.88 -10.07 -9.51
N PRO A 17 -13.32 -9.99 -10.72
CA PRO A 17 -12.82 -8.73 -11.25
C PRO A 17 -13.91 -7.65 -11.16
N LEU A 18 -13.51 -6.45 -10.76
CA LEU A 18 -14.29 -5.22 -10.84
C LEU A 18 -14.34 -4.77 -12.31
N ARG A 19 -14.88 -5.63 -13.17
CA ARG A 19 -14.90 -5.41 -14.61
C ARG A 19 -15.79 -4.20 -14.90
N LYS A 20 -15.21 -3.09 -15.31
CA LYS A 20 -15.91 -2.15 -16.18
C LYS A 20 -15.89 -2.77 -17.58
N PRO A 21 -17.05 -2.97 -18.25
CA PRO A 21 -17.14 -3.75 -19.49
C PRO A 21 -16.20 -3.32 -20.63
N ASP A 22 -15.71 -2.08 -20.62
CA ASP A 22 -15.04 -1.47 -21.77
C ASP A 22 -13.73 -0.72 -21.42
N VAL A 23 -13.07 -1.03 -20.30
CA VAL A 23 -11.84 -0.32 -19.92
C VAL A 23 -10.61 -1.09 -20.38
N THR A 24 -10.19 -0.83 -21.62
CA THR A 24 -8.80 -1.06 -22.01
C THR A 24 -7.93 -0.13 -21.15
N ILE A 25 -7.21 -0.68 -20.17
CA ILE A 25 -6.26 0.11 -19.39
C ILE A 25 -5.02 0.30 -20.27
N ILE A 26 -5.03 1.40 -21.01
CA ILE A 26 -3.85 1.89 -21.74
C ILE A 26 -3.06 2.74 -20.74
N LYS A 27 -2.04 2.14 -20.12
CA LYS A 27 -1.08 2.89 -19.32
C LYS A 27 0.24 2.96 -20.08
N ASN A 28 0.63 4.17 -20.46
CA ASN A 28 1.97 4.44 -20.98
C ASN A 28 2.96 4.31 -19.82
N VAL A 29 3.53 3.12 -19.62
CA VAL A 29 4.59 2.92 -18.63
C VAL A 29 5.85 2.53 -19.37
N ASN A 30 6.93 3.28 -19.14
CA ASN A 30 8.22 2.91 -19.70
C ASN A 30 8.72 1.64 -18.99
N ILE A 31 8.55 0.49 -19.64
CA ILE A 31 9.10 -0.81 -19.20
C ILE A 31 10.53 -1.05 -19.71
N SER A 32 11.14 -0.08 -20.42
CA SER A 32 12.53 -0.19 -20.83
C SER A 32 13.44 0.27 -19.69
N ASP A 33 14.02 -0.68 -18.96
CA ASP A 33 15.18 -0.42 -18.09
C ASP A 33 16.46 -0.18 -18.91
N ILE A 34 16.41 -0.29 -20.25
CA ILE A 34 17.61 -0.43 -21.10
C ILE A 34 17.84 0.73 -22.10
N ASP A 35 16.85 1.48 -22.59
CA ASP A 35 17.12 2.42 -23.71
C ASP A 35 16.36 3.75 -23.75
N ASN A 36 15.65 4.18 -22.70
CA ASN A 36 14.87 5.45 -22.70
C ASN A 36 13.83 5.57 -23.85
N ILE A 37 13.46 4.46 -24.50
CA ILE A 37 12.41 4.44 -25.52
C ILE A 37 11.11 4.01 -24.82
N PRO A 38 10.05 4.85 -24.82
CA PRO A 38 8.78 4.47 -24.24
C PRO A 38 8.23 3.20 -24.92
N HIS A 39 8.04 2.14 -24.13
CA HIS A 39 7.36 0.93 -24.57
C HIS A 39 5.93 0.95 -24.02
N ASN A 40 5.03 1.52 -24.81
CA ASN A 40 3.61 1.56 -24.46
C ASN A 40 3.03 0.16 -24.58
N ILE A 41 2.30 -0.24 -23.53
CA ILE A 41 1.63 -1.51 -23.48
C ILE A 41 0.15 -1.32 -23.13
N SER A 42 -0.67 -2.23 -23.63
CA SER A 42 -2.03 -2.45 -23.13
C SER A 42 -2.09 -3.78 -22.39
N VAL A 43 -2.81 -3.79 -21.28
CA VAL A 43 -3.09 -5.01 -20.50
C VAL A 43 -4.60 -5.20 -20.49
N ASP A 44 -5.04 -6.38 -20.91
CA ASP A 44 -6.44 -6.77 -20.97
C ASP A 44 -6.69 -8.03 -20.13
N LEU A 45 -7.90 -8.15 -19.58
CA LEU A 45 -8.35 -9.30 -18.80
C LEU A 45 -9.57 -9.92 -19.49
N ASP A 46 -9.40 -11.14 -20.02
CA ASP A 46 -10.46 -11.81 -20.77
C ASP A 46 -11.55 -12.42 -19.87
N GLN A 47 -12.54 -13.08 -20.47
CA GLN A 47 -13.67 -13.67 -19.73
C GLN A 47 -13.26 -14.86 -18.84
N ASP A 48 -12.15 -15.52 -19.14
CA ASP A 48 -11.59 -16.63 -18.37
C ASP A 48 -10.58 -16.15 -17.31
N GLU A 49 -10.42 -14.84 -17.19
CA GLU A 49 -9.43 -14.12 -16.37
C GLU A 49 -7.98 -14.40 -16.79
N ASN A 50 -7.73 -14.66 -18.08
CA ASN A 50 -6.38 -14.62 -18.62
C ASN A 50 -5.96 -13.17 -18.87
N ILE A 51 -4.67 -12.89 -18.70
CA ILE A 51 -4.11 -11.57 -18.93
C ILE A 51 -3.45 -11.55 -20.30
N ILE A 52 -3.80 -10.56 -21.11
CA ILE A 52 -3.21 -10.34 -22.44
C ILE A 52 -2.45 -9.03 -22.40
N ILE A 53 -1.12 -9.10 -22.59
CA ILE A 53 -0.25 -7.93 -22.64
C ILE A 53 0.11 -7.70 -24.10
N LYS A 54 -0.14 -6.51 -24.64
CA LYS A 54 0.18 -6.16 -26.02
C LYS A 54 1.09 -4.95 -26.06
N SER A 55 2.12 -5.01 -26.89
CA SER A 55 2.94 -3.84 -27.25
C SER A 55 2.21 -3.00 -28.30
N ASP A 56 2.23 -1.69 -28.12
CA ASP A 56 1.74 -0.71 -29.12
C ASP A 56 2.76 -0.43 -30.24
N SER A 57 3.79 -1.28 -30.40
CA SER A 57 4.79 -1.17 -31.48
C SER A 57 4.25 -1.60 -32.85
N PRO A 58 4.83 -1.09 -33.96
CA PRO A 58 4.48 -1.52 -35.32
C PRO A 58 4.59 -3.04 -35.52
N ASP A 59 5.59 -3.64 -34.87
CA ASP A 59 5.72 -5.08 -34.70
C ASP A 59 4.93 -5.48 -33.45
N SER A 60 3.61 -5.50 -33.55
CA SER A 60 2.74 -5.77 -32.39
C SER A 60 2.99 -7.19 -31.87
N HIS A 61 3.50 -7.27 -30.64
CA HIS A 61 3.70 -8.51 -29.92
C HIS A 61 2.69 -8.62 -28.78
N SER A 62 2.15 -9.82 -28.58
CA SER A 62 1.24 -10.10 -27.48
C SER A 62 1.72 -11.29 -26.67
N ILE A 63 1.74 -11.16 -25.35
CA ILE A 63 1.98 -12.26 -24.43
C ILE A 63 0.67 -12.59 -23.72
N LEU A 64 0.29 -13.86 -23.76
CA LEU A 64 -0.85 -14.41 -23.03
C LEU A 64 -0.36 -15.06 -21.74
N LEU A 65 -0.87 -14.58 -20.62
CA LEU A 65 -0.73 -15.22 -19.32
C LEU A 65 -2.03 -15.98 -19.06
N LYS A 66 -1.97 -17.29 -19.23
CA LYS A 66 -3.11 -18.16 -18.97
C LYS A 66 -3.27 -18.37 -17.48
N ARG A 67 -4.44 -18.06 -16.92
CA ARG A 67 -4.74 -18.36 -15.51
C ARG A 67 -4.86 -19.87 -15.33
N ILE A 68 -4.04 -20.42 -14.46
CA ILE A 68 -3.97 -21.87 -14.19
C ILE A 68 -4.71 -22.23 -12.91
N ASP A 69 -4.53 -21.44 -11.87
CA ASP A 69 -5.15 -21.70 -10.57
C ASP A 69 -5.27 -20.42 -9.75
N TYR A 70 -6.09 -20.47 -8.71
CA TYR A 70 -6.16 -19.42 -7.71
C TYR A 70 -6.37 -20.02 -6.31
N SER A 71 -6.03 -19.25 -5.28
CA SER A 71 -6.19 -19.62 -3.89
C SER A 71 -7.09 -18.62 -3.15
N ASN A 72 -7.68 -19.06 -2.04
CA ASN A 72 -8.57 -18.22 -1.23
C ASN A 72 -7.87 -17.08 -0.48
N ASN A 73 -6.53 -17.02 -0.47
CA ASN A 73 -5.77 -15.90 0.07
C ASN A 73 -5.29 -14.93 -1.03
N GLY A 74 -5.88 -15.01 -2.23
CA GLY A 74 -5.65 -14.05 -3.30
C GLY A 74 -4.40 -14.34 -4.15
N LEU A 75 -3.82 -15.54 -4.09
CA LEU A 75 -2.75 -15.92 -5.03
C LEU A 75 -3.39 -16.40 -6.33
N PHE A 76 -2.95 -15.85 -7.45
CA PHE A 76 -3.34 -16.25 -8.80
C PHE A 76 -2.11 -16.76 -9.52
N LEU A 77 -2.15 -18.01 -9.98
CA LEU A 77 -1.09 -18.65 -10.74
C LEU A 77 -1.37 -18.50 -12.23
N TYR A 78 -0.42 -17.93 -12.95
CA TYR A 78 -0.43 -17.81 -14.40
C TYR A 78 0.72 -18.60 -15.03
N GLU A 79 0.46 -19.14 -16.21
CA GLU A 79 1.45 -19.75 -17.11
C GLU A 79 1.59 -18.85 -18.35
N TYR A 80 2.82 -18.65 -18.80
CA TYR A 80 3.10 -17.92 -20.04
C TYR A 80 4.32 -18.50 -20.74
N ASP A 81 4.36 -18.32 -22.06
CA ASP A 81 5.49 -18.71 -22.88
C ASP A 81 6.25 -17.46 -23.33
N ILE A 82 7.55 -17.42 -23.00
CA ILE A 82 8.47 -16.51 -23.66
C ILE A 82 9.03 -17.29 -24.85
N GLU A 83 8.54 -17.01 -26.06
CA GLU A 83 9.28 -17.38 -27.26
C GLU A 83 10.61 -16.62 -27.26
N ASP A 84 11.69 -17.25 -27.72
CA ASP A 84 13.06 -16.69 -27.70
C ASP A 84 13.28 -15.54 -28.70
N LYS A 85 12.22 -14.79 -28.97
CA LYS A 85 12.24 -13.54 -29.71
C LYS A 85 12.67 -12.43 -28.76
N LYS A 86 13.62 -11.62 -29.21
CA LYS A 86 14.21 -10.53 -28.42
C LYS A 86 13.14 -9.56 -27.91
N GLU A 87 12.03 -9.40 -28.63
CA GLU A 87 10.93 -8.50 -28.26
C GLU A 87 10.06 -9.05 -27.11
N ASN A 88 9.84 -10.36 -27.02
CA ASN A 88 9.07 -10.95 -25.91
C ASN A 88 9.81 -10.84 -24.57
N ARG A 89 11.14 -11.02 -24.60
CA ARG A 89 11.99 -10.79 -23.42
C ARG A 89 12.02 -9.32 -22.98
N ALA A 90 11.76 -8.39 -23.91
CA ALA A 90 11.66 -6.96 -23.57
C ALA A 90 10.34 -6.62 -22.88
N LEU A 91 9.27 -7.39 -23.13
CA LEU A 91 7.97 -7.20 -22.47
C LEU A 91 7.89 -7.89 -21.11
N ILE A 92 8.40 -9.12 -20.99
CA ILE A 92 8.48 -9.88 -19.73
C ILE A 92 9.85 -10.55 -19.72
N GLY A 93 10.76 -10.03 -18.89
CA GLY A 93 12.09 -10.60 -18.71
C GLY A 93 12.10 -11.85 -17.84
N ASP A 94 13.25 -12.13 -17.22
CA ASP A 94 13.35 -13.19 -16.20
C ASP A 94 12.53 -12.84 -14.93
N ASP A 95 12.39 -11.55 -14.65
CA ASP A 95 11.51 -11.00 -13.61
C ASP A 95 10.23 -10.43 -14.20
N PHE A 96 9.11 -10.62 -13.50
CA PHE A 96 7.82 -10.11 -13.94
C PHE A 96 7.73 -8.59 -13.71
N PRO A 97 7.43 -7.78 -14.75
CA PRO A 97 7.46 -6.33 -14.62
C PRO A 97 6.46 -5.80 -13.59
N PHE A 98 6.96 -4.91 -12.74
CA PHE A 98 6.18 -4.31 -11.68
C PHE A 98 4.95 -3.54 -12.19
N ALA A 99 5.13 -2.76 -13.25
CA ALA A 99 4.05 -1.98 -13.87
C ALA A 99 2.89 -2.86 -14.34
N ILE A 100 3.19 -4.00 -14.95
CA ILE A 100 2.19 -4.96 -15.43
C ILE A 100 1.45 -5.55 -14.23
N TYR A 101 2.15 -5.94 -13.18
CA TYR A 101 1.52 -6.45 -11.96
C TYR A 101 0.57 -5.41 -11.34
N HIS A 102 0.97 -4.14 -11.28
CA HIS A 102 0.10 -3.07 -10.80
C HIS A 102 -1.20 -2.94 -11.58
N ILE A 103 -1.10 -2.87 -12.91
CA ILE A 103 -2.25 -2.78 -13.80
C ILE A 103 -3.18 -3.98 -13.60
N VAL A 104 -2.62 -5.18 -13.44
CA VAL A 104 -3.42 -6.38 -13.21
C VAL A 104 -4.21 -6.29 -11.92
N LYS A 105 -3.64 -5.75 -10.84
CA LYS A 105 -4.36 -5.65 -9.56
C LYS A 105 -5.54 -4.66 -9.65
N GLU A 106 -5.43 -3.59 -10.45
CA GLU A 106 -6.52 -2.63 -10.68
C GLU A 106 -7.80 -3.28 -11.24
N PHE A 107 -7.70 -4.46 -11.88
CA PHE A 107 -8.88 -5.22 -12.27
C PHE A 107 -9.68 -5.77 -11.09
N TYR A 108 -9.11 -5.83 -9.88
CA TYR A 108 -9.68 -6.55 -8.75
C TYR A 108 -9.88 -5.69 -7.49
N HIS A 109 -9.24 -4.52 -7.39
CA HIS A 109 -9.42 -3.60 -6.27
C HIS A 109 -9.60 -2.16 -6.73
N THR A 110 -10.45 -1.42 -6.03
CA THR A 110 -10.46 0.04 -6.03
C THR A 110 -9.41 0.53 -5.04
N HIS A 111 -8.73 1.64 -5.33
CA HIS A 111 -7.76 2.30 -4.42
C HIS A 111 -8.45 2.94 -3.19
N GLU A 112 -9.42 2.26 -2.57
CA GLU A 112 -10.19 2.77 -1.44
C GLU A 112 -9.36 2.92 -0.16
N HIS A 113 -8.17 2.30 -0.09
CA HIS A 113 -7.38 2.19 1.13
C HIS A 113 -5.91 2.68 1.01
N HIS A 114 -5.49 3.19 -0.14
CA HIS A 114 -4.17 3.83 -0.36
C HIS A 114 -4.18 4.69 -1.63
N GLY A 115 -3.23 5.61 -1.79
CA GLY A 115 -3.09 6.40 -3.02
C GLY A 115 -2.75 5.55 -4.25
N GLU A 116 -3.01 6.09 -5.45
CA GLU A 116 -2.65 5.48 -6.75
C GLU A 116 -1.14 5.17 -6.85
N ASP A 117 -0.30 5.99 -6.22
CA ASP A 117 1.17 5.84 -6.22
C ASP A 117 1.69 4.83 -5.18
N GLU A 118 0.80 4.29 -4.34
CA GLU A 118 1.16 3.60 -3.10
C GLU A 118 0.65 2.16 -3.05
N ASP A 119 -0.03 1.73 -4.11
CA ASP A 119 -0.46 0.37 -4.24
C ASP A 119 0.78 -0.54 -4.10
N THR A 120 0.60 -1.61 -3.33
CA THR A 120 1.70 -2.37 -2.72
C THR A 120 2.77 -2.71 -3.75
N HIS A 121 3.97 -2.15 -3.62
CA HIS A 121 5.09 -2.42 -4.53
C HIS A 121 5.73 -3.80 -4.31
N LEU A 122 4.91 -4.85 -4.24
CA LEU A 122 5.41 -6.22 -4.11
C LEU A 122 5.81 -6.71 -5.49
N ALA A 123 7.01 -7.30 -5.60
CA ALA A 123 7.39 -8.03 -6.79
C ALA A 123 6.55 -9.31 -6.88
N ALA A 124 6.14 -9.70 -8.09
CA ALA A 124 5.52 -11.00 -8.31
C ALA A 124 6.51 -12.13 -8.01
N TYR A 125 6.00 -13.29 -7.63
CA TYR A 125 6.82 -14.50 -7.53
C TYR A 125 6.87 -15.18 -8.89
N THR A 126 8.06 -15.41 -9.45
CA THR A 126 8.26 -16.10 -10.73
C THR A 126 9.01 -17.41 -10.53
N ASN A 127 8.69 -18.42 -11.34
CA ASN A 127 9.40 -19.69 -11.33
C ASN A 127 9.31 -20.37 -12.71
N LYS A 128 10.31 -21.20 -13.04
CA LYS A 128 10.32 -22.05 -14.24
C LYS A 128 9.59 -23.38 -14.01
N ILE A 129 9.44 -23.78 -12.75
CA ILE A 129 8.68 -24.96 -12.32
C ILE A 129 7.32 -24.48 -11.82
N ARG A 130 6.25 -25.18 -12.20
CA ARG A 130 4.89 -24.85 -11.76
C ARG A 130 4.81 -24.94 -10.23
N PRO A 131 4.55 -23.82 -9.52
CA PRO A 131 4.39 -23.86 -8.08
C PRO A 131 3.02 -24.43 -7.69
N ASP A 132 2.95 -25.09 -6.54
CA ASP A 132 1.68 -25.46 -5.90
C ASP A 132 1.26 -24.36 -4.90
N ILE A 133 0.39 -23.46 -5.35
CA ILE A 133 -0.13 -22.34 -4.54
C ILE A 133 -1.12 -22.78 -3.44
N LYS A 134 -1.49 -24.05 -3.39
CA LYS A 134 -2.39 -24.63 -2.36
C LYS A 134 -1.65 -25.51 -1.35
N ALA A 135 -0.36 -25.77 -1.56
CA ALA A 135 0.48 -26.39 -0.55
C ALA A 135 0.63 -25.49 0.69
N LEU A 136 0.79 -26.12 1.85
CA LEU A 136 1.10 -25.43 3.10
C LEU A 136 2.49 -24.79 2.97
N ASN A 137 2.60 -23.52 3.38
CA ASN A 137 3.81 -22.70 3.33
C ASN A 137 4.47 -22.73 1.96
N ASN A 138 3.66 -22.66 0.89
CA ASN A 138 4.20 -22.62 -0.46
C ASN A 138 5.13 -21.41 -0.66
N GLU A 139 6.08 -21.56 -1.58
CA GLU A 139 7.14 -20.56 -1.80
C GLU A 139 6.61 -19.18 -2.18
N ALA A 140 5.52 -19.10 -2.95
CA ALA A 140 4.91 -17.83 -3.33
C ALA A 140 4.35 -17.08 -2.10
N LEU A 141 3.67 -17.79 -1.20
CA LEU A 141 3.20 -17.22 0.07
C LEU A 141 4.37 -16.71 0.92
N ILE A 142 5.43 -17.51 1.06
CA ILE A 142 6.63 -17.12 1.83
C ILE A 142 7.30 -15.89 1.20
N HIS A 143 7.41 -15.84 -0.14
CA HIS A 143 7.93 -14.69 -0.88
C HIS A 143 7.20 -13.40 -0.51
N TYR A 144 5.87 -13.40 -0.52
CA TYR A 144 5.08 -12.23 -0.15
C TYR A 144 5.23 -11.85 1.34
N LEU A 145 5.28 -12.84 2.24
CA LEU A 145 5.51 -12.58 3.67
C LEU A 145 6.89 -11.94 3.93
N ARG A 146 7.94 -12.39 3.24
CA ARG A 146 9.30 -11.78 3.30
C ARG A 146 9.31 -10.35 2.78
N ASN A 147 8.58 -10.07 1.70
CA ASN A 147 8.48 -8.70 1.20
C ASN A 147 7.74 -7.79 2.18
N TYR A 148 6.70 -8.31 2.87
CA TYR A 148 6.02 -7.58 3.93
C TYR A 148 6.91 -7.32 5.15
N GLU A 149 7.75 -8.28 5.56
CA GLU A 149 8.75 -8.06 6.61
C GLU A 149 9.66 -6.90 6.29
N LYS A 150 10.30 -6.91 5.11
CA LYS A 150 11.16 -5.81 4.66
C LYS A 150 10.42 -4.47 4.68
N LYS A 151 9.16 -4.47 4.23
CA LYS A 151 8.31 -3.28 4.15
C LYS A 151 7.96 -2.71 5.52
N PHE A 152 7.46 -3.52 6.45
CA PHE A 152 7.11 -3.05 7.80
C PHE A 152 8.33 -2.62 8.62
N VAL A 153 9.47 -3.29 8.46
CA VAL A 153 10.74 -2.86 9.07
C VAL A 153 11.18 -1.50 8.52
N ALA A 154 11.06 -1.28 7.21
CA ALA A 154 11.35 0.01 6.61
C ALA A 154 10.38 1.10 7.08
N TYR A 155 9.08 0.79 7.20
CA TYR A 155 8.08 1.71 7.74
C TYR A 155 8.35 2.10 9.19
N LEU A 156 8.76 1.15 10.04
CA LEU A 156 9.16 1.46 11.42
C LEU A 156 10.27 2.50 11.45
N SER A 157 11.33 2.32 10.64
CA SER A 157 12.44 3.27 10.54
C SER A 157 11.97 4.65 10.07
N GLN A 158 11.11 4.71 9.04
CA GLN A 158 10.55 5.96 8.53
C GLN A 158 9.69 6.68 9.58
N ILE A 159 8.84 5.96 10.30
CA ILE A 159 7.98 6.48 11.37
C ILE A 159 8.82 7.00 12.54
N GLN A 160 9.87 6.28 12.95
CA GLN A 160 10.80 6.73 13.98
C GLN A 160 11.48 8.05 13.59
N ASN A 161 11.96 8.15 12.34
CA ASN A 161 12.59 9.38 11.83
C ASN A 161 11.60 10.54 11.75
N ALA A 162 10.39 10.29 11.24
CA ALA A 162 9.34 11.31 11.16
C ALA A 162 8.93 11.82 12.55
N TYR A 163 8.74 10.90 13.51
CA TYR A 163 8.42 11.23 14.90
C TYR A 163 9.54 12.02 15.60
N ALA A 164 10.81 11.64 15.40
CA ALA A 164 11.95 12.41 15.89
C ALA A 164 11.96 13.85 15.30
N GLY A 165 11.60 13.99 14.02
CA GLY A 165 11.41 15.28 13.36
C GLY A 165 10.27 16.11 13.93
N LEU A 166 9.17 15.48 14.36
CA LEU A 166 8.10 16.18 15.08
C LEU A 166 8.57 16.72 16.44
N LEU A 167 9.30 15.90 17.20
CA LEU A 167 9.84 16.28 18.50
C LEU A 167 10.84 17.45 18.41
N SER A 168 11.70 17.48 17.39
CA SER A 168 12.64 18.60 17.20
C SER A 168 11.90 19.90 16.86
N ARG A 169 10.92 19.85 15.96
CA ARG A 169 10.08 21.01 15.59
C ARG A 169 9.26 21.55 16.75
N LYS A 170 8.78 20.68 17.65
CA LYS A 170 8.10 21.08 18.89
C LYS A 170 8.98 21.95 19.79
N LYS A 171 10.28 21.61 19.89
CA LYS A 171 11.25 22.37 20.71
C LYS A 171 11.60 23.73 20.10
N GLU A 172 11.55 23.87 18.78
CA GLU A 172 11.98 25.07 18.07
C GLU A 172 10.92 26.19 17.97
N SER A 173 9.66 25.95 18.36
CA SER A 173 8.56 26.81 17.93
C SER A 173 7.51 27.16 19.00
N ASN A 174 7.60 28.40 19.49
CA ASN A 174 6.44 29.27 19.75
C ASN A 174 6.00 30.07 18.49
N LYS A 175 6.68 29.93 17.34
CA LYS A 175 6.50 30.79 16.14
C LYS A 175 6.25 30.08 14.79
N ARG A 176 6.22 28.74 14.72
CA ARG A 176 5.99 27.94 13.49
C ARG A 176 4.91 26.88 13.69
N TYR A 177 3.79 27.29 14.28
CA TYR A 177 2.66 26.41 14.60
C TYR A 177 2.14 25.64 13.37
N LYS A 178 1.89 26.34 12.25
CA LYS A 178 1.37 25.72 11.01
C LYS A 178 2.28 24.60 10.48
N LEU A 179 3.60 24.83 10.48
CA LEU A 179 4.57 23.84 10.00
C LEU A 179 4.58 22.56 10.86
N ALA A 180 4.32 22.69 12.16
CA ALA A 180 4.21 21.57 13.08
C ALA A 180 2.90 20.79 12.89
N THR A 181 1.79 21.51 12.65
CA THR A 181 0.49 20.90 12.31
C THR A 181 0.57 20.11 10.99
N ASP A 182 1.08 20.71 9.92
CA ASP A 182 1.20 20.05 8.60
C ASP A 182 2.11 18.80 8.70
N SER A 183 3.18 18.87 9.50
CA SER A 183 4.07 17.71 9.72
C SER A 183 3.37 16.59 10.50
N HIS A 184 2.53 16.94 11.48
CA HIS A 184 1.79 15.98 12.28
C HIS A 184 0.67 15.31 11.48
N GLU A 185 -0.02 16.05 10.61
CA GLU A 185 -1.00 15.52 9.67
C GLU A 185 -0.35 14.54 8.69
N ALA A 186 0.76 14.92 8.05
CA ALA A 186 1.52 14.02 7.18
C ALA A 186 2.01 12.75 7.89
N PHE A 187 2.42 12.87 9.16
CA PHE A 187 2.77 11.71 9.99
C PHE A 187 1.57 10.80 10.25
N SER A 188 0.42 11.38 10.63
CA SER A 188 -0.83 10.64 10.88
C SER A 188 -1.32 9.92 9.62
N ASP A 189 -1.25 10.57 8.46
CA ASP A 189 -1.60 9.98 7.17
C ASP A 189 -0.70 8.80 6.85
N PHE A 190 0.60 8.92 7.13
CA PHE A 190 1.53 7.81 6.93
C PHE A 190 1.23 6.63 7.86
N CYS A 191 0.93 6.87 9.14
CA CYS A 191 0.48 5.81 10.06
C CYS A 191 -0.83 5.14 9.59
N CYS A 192 -1.78 5.92 9.06
CA CYS A 192 -3.02 5.40 8.49
C CYS A 192 -2.75 4.47 7.30
N LYS A 193 -1.83 4.85 6.40
CA LYS A 193 -1.40 4.01 5.27
C LYS A 193 -0.80 2.68 5.72
N VAL A 194 0.06 2.71 6.74
CA VAL A 194 0.64 1.47 7.32
C VAL A 194 -0.44 0.55 7.90
N ARG A 195 -1.53 1.10 8.48
CA ARG A 195 -2.67 0.30 8.95
C ARG A 195 -3.45 -0.34 7.80
N GLY A 196 -3.62 0.37 6.68
CA GLY A 196 -4.18 -0.22 5.45
C GLY A 196 -3.36 -1.43 4.97
N GLU A 197 -2.05 -1.29 4.97
CA GLU A 197 -1.10 -2.37 4.62
C GLU A 197 -1.15 -3.57 5.58
N GLU A 198 -1.35 -3.31 6.89
CA GLU A 198 -1.55 -4.36 7.89
C GLU A 198 -2.77 -5.23 7.57
N LEU A 199 -3.86 -4.65 7.03
CA LEU A 199 -5.04 -5.41 6.62
C LEU A 199 -4.71 -6.39 5.49
N TYR A 200 -3.95 -5.94 4.50
CA TYR A 200 -3.54 -6.78 3.38
C TYR A 200 -2.59 -7.89 3.82
N TYR A 201 -1.56 -7.57 4.61
CA TYR A 201 -0.68 -8.56 5.23
C TYR A 201 -1.47 -9.62 6.01
N ASN A 202 -2.46 -9.21 6.79
CA ASN A 202 -3.29 -10.13 7.58
C ASN A 202 -4.03 -11.15 6.72
N SER A 203 -4.40 -10.83 5.47
CA SER A 203 -5.04 -11.79 4.56
C SER A 203 -4.09 -12.94 4.15
N LEU A 204 -2.80 -12.65 3.98
CA LEU A 204 -1.76 -13.65 3.77
C LEU A 204 -1.44 -14.39 5.06
N ASN A 205 -1.22 -13.65 6.14
CA ASN A 205 -0.78 -14.22 7.41
C ASN A 205 -1.83 -15.18 7.99
N LYS A 206 -3.12 -14.81 7.93
CA LYS A 206 -4.22 -15.64 8.46
C LYS A 206 -4.68 -16.73 7.49
N SER A 207 -4.14 -16.78 6.28
CA SER A 207 -4.43 -17.82 5.29
C SER A 207 -4.32 -19.23 5.87
N LYS A 208 -5.20 -20.15 5.46
CA LYS A 208 -5.10 -21.58 5.84
C LYS A 208 -3.83 -22.24 5.32
N TYR A 209 -3.20 -21.65 4.30
CA TYR A 209 -1.96 -22.13 3.71
C TYR A 209 -0.72 -21.66 4.48
N ASN A 210 -0.86 -20.68 5.38
CA ASN A 210 0.20 -20.29 6.30
C ASN A 210 0.05 -21.10 7.60
N THR A 211 0.98 -22.01 7.88
CA THR A 211 0.99 -22.76 9.16
C THR A 211 2.26 -22.49 9.97
N LEU A 212 3.38 -22.21 9.32
CA LEU A 212 4.68 -22.05 9.99
C LEU A 212 4.96 -20.60 10.39
N CYS A 213 4.50 -19.59 9.64
CA CYS A 213 4.61 -18.18 10.07
C CYS A 213 3.50 -17.78 11.07
N LYS A 214 2.98 -18.70 11.88
CA LYS A 214 1.91 -18.44 12.87
C LYS A 214 2.30 -18.76 14.31
N SER A 215 3.39 -19.48 14.52
CA SER A 215 3.77 -19.98 15.85
C SER A 215 5.19 -19.58 16.18
N GLY A 216 5.35 -18.70 17.19
CA GLY A 216 6.63 -18.41 17.85
C GLY A 216 7.19 -19.59 18.66
N LEU A 217 6.87 -20.82 18.28
CA LEU A 217 7.32 -22.07 18.88
C LEU A 217 8.02 -22.88 17.79
N GLY A 218 9.20 -22.40 17.39
CA GLY A 218 10.07 -23.15 16.50
C GLY A 218 10.75 -24.27 17.27
N ASN A 219 10.14 -25.44 17.27
CA ASN A 219 10.80 -26.69 17.60
C ASN A 219 10.72 -27.57 16.36
N ASP A 220 11.86 -27.74 15.67
CA ASP A 220 12.30 -28.99 15.00
C ASP A 220 13.03 -28.80 13.64
N SER A 221 13.00 -27.62 12.99
CA SER A 221 13.87 -27.36 11.80
C SER A 221 14.35 -25.91 11.61
N GLU A 222 15.48 -25.73 10.88
CA GLU A 222 16.06 -24.42 10.58
C GLU A 222 15.12 -23.54 9.72
N GLU A 223 14.39 -24.15 8.79
CA GLU A 223 13.43 -23.47 7.93
C GLU A 223 12.24 -22.90 8.74
N GLU A 224 11.70 -23.68 9.67
CA GLU A 224 10.64 -23.24 10.58
C GLU A 224 11.10 -22.10 11.49
N SER A 225 12.37 -22.14 11.93
CA SER A 225 12.99 -21.04 12.69
C SER A 225 13.06 -19.75 11.85
N GLN A 226 13.42 -19.85 10.58
CA GLN A 226 13.47 -18.69 9.68
C GLN A 226 12.07 -18.11 9.40
N LEU A 227 11.07 -18.96 9.17
CA LEU A 227 9.69 -18.53 8.91
C LEU A 227 9.04 -17.89 10.15
N SER A 228 9.29 -18.43 11.33
CA SER A 228 8.82 -17.85 12.60
C SER A 228 9.42 -16.46 12.86
N LYS A 229 10.70 -16.24 12.46
CA LYS A 229 11.36 -14.93 12.57
C LYS A 229 10.68 -13.86 11.72
N ILE A 230 10.20 -14.21 10.52
CA ILE A 230 9.47 -13.27 9.64
C ILE A 230 8.24 -12.73 10.37
N ALA A 231 7.42 -13.63 10.95
CA ALA A 231 6.22 -13.24 11.69
C ALA A 231 6.57 -12.36 12.90
N PHE A 232 7.56 -12.79 13.70
CA PHE A 232 8.02 -12.02 14.86
C PHE A 232 8.48 -10.61 14.49
N ASN A 233 9.26 -10.46 13.42
CA ASN A 233 9.77 -9.17 12.97
C ASN A 233 8.64 -8.23 12.52
N ILE A 234 7.65 -8.77 11.78
CA ILE A 234 6.47 -7.99 11.37
C ILE A 234 5.64 -7.56 12.58
N GLU A 235 5.32 -8.49 13.49
CA GLU A 235 4.54 -8.19 14.69
C GLU A 235 5.22 -7.14 15.57
N ASN A 236 6.54 -7.26 15.76
CA ASN A 236 7.34 -6.31 16.50
C ASN A 236 7.34 -4.92 15.83
N ALA A 237 7.52 -4.87 14.50
CA ALA A 237 7.46 -3.62 13.76
C ALA A 237 6.08 -2.94 13.88
N LEU A 238 4.99 -3.68 13.69
CA LEU A 238 3.63 -3.17 13.81
C LEU A 238 3.31 -2.68 15.23
N ALA A 239 3.74 -3.41 16.26
CA ALA A 239 3.55 -3.01 17.66
C ALA A 239 4.28 -1.70 17.99
N ASN A 240 5.53 -1.55 17.54
CA ASN A 240 6.29 -0.32 17.74
C ASN A 240 5.70 0.86 16.96
N ILE A 241 5.22 0.63 15.74
CA ILE A 241 4.54 1.66 14.95
C ILE A 241 3.30 2.19 15.69
N LYS A 242 2.45 1.29 16.19
CA LYS A 242 1.26 1.64 17.00
C LYS A 242 1.65 2.43 18.26
N TYR A 243 2.68 1.98 18.97
CA TYR A 243 3.19 2.69 20.15
C TYR A 243 3.66 4.12 19.83
N ILE A 244 4.40 4.31 18.73
CA ILE A 244 4.87 5.64 18.31
C ILE A 244 3.70 6.52 17.87
N GLU A 245 2.73 5.98 17.15
CA GLU A 245 1.51 6.68 16.75
C GLU A 245 0.72 7.17 17.97
N GLU A 246 0.48 6.31 18.96
CA GLU A 246 -0.19 6.67 20.22
C GLU A 246 0.59 7.74 20.99
N LYS A 247 1.92 7.63 21.05
CA LYS A 247 2.77 8.60 21.71
C LYS A 247 2.71 9.97 21.02
N ALA A 248 2.77 10.00 19.69
CA ALA A 248 2.59 11.22 18.91
C ALA A 248 1.20 11.84 19.13
N HIS A 249 0.14 11.02 19.11
CA HIS A 249 -1.21 11.50 19.37
C HIS A 249 -1.34 12.13 20.77
N ASN A 250 -0.76 11.52 21.79
CA ASN A 250 -0.79 12.07 23.15
C ASN A 250 0.03 13.36 23.28
N GLU A 251 1.18 13.44 22.63
CA GLU A 251 2.06 14.61 22.73
C GLU A 251 1.60 15.81 21.90
N PHE A 252 0.87 15.58 20.79
CA PHE A 252 0.50 16.63 19.83
C PHE A 252 -1.03 16.83 19.71
N GLY A 253 -1.84 15.81 20.02
CA GLY A 253 -3.31 15.88 20.00
C GLY A 253 -3.90 16.75 21.12
N PHE A 254 -3.30 16.74 22.32
CA PHE A 254 -3.72 17.62 23.43
C PHE A 254 -3.44 19.10 23.15
N ASP A 255 -2.37 19.42 22.42
CA ASP A 255 -2.02 20.80 22.07
C ASP A 255 -3.02 21.38 21.05
N ASN A 256 -3.44 20.60 20.05
CA ASN A 256 -4.47 21.00 19.10
C ASN A 256 -5.85 21.20 19.76
N ALA A 257 -6.22 20.37 20.73
CA ALA A 257 -7.47 20.52 21.48
C ALA A 257 -7.47 21.76 22.38
N LYS A 258 -6.37 22.03 23.09
CA LYS A 258 -6.19 23.26 23.90
C LYS A 258 -6.27 24.52 23.04
N ILE A 259 -5.70 24.48 21.84
CA ILE A 259 -5.67 25.64 20.94
C ILE A 259 -7.03 25.85 20.28
N SER A 260 -7.72 24.80 19.86
CA SER A 260 -9.12 24.87 19.42
C SER A 260 -10.02 25.47 20.51
N PHE A 261 -9.80 25.08 21.76
CA PHE A 261 -10.52 25.62 22.91
C PHE A 261 -10.18 27.11 23.14
N ASN A 262 -8.91 27.51 23.04
CA ASN A 262 -8.49 28.91 23.18
C ASN A 262 -8.99 29.81 22.04
N ILE A 263 -9.03 29.30 20.80
CA ILE A 263 -9.58 30.02 19.64
C ILE A 263 -11.10 30.16 19.77
N ALA A 264 -11.79 29.10 20.21
CA ALA A 264 -13.23 29.15 20.49
C ALA A 264 -13.56 30.17 21.60
N TRP A 265 -12.75 30.22 22.66
CA TRP A 265 -12.86 31.22 23.72
C TRP A 265 -12.59 32.64 23.21
N LEU A 266 -11.57 32.83 22.38
CA LEU A 266 -11.25 34.14 21.79
C LEU A 266 -12.38 34.61 20.86
N ALA A 267 -12.93 33.72 20.04
CA ALA A 267 -14.09 33.99 19.18
C ALA A 267 -15.34 34.33 20.01
N PHE A 268 -15.55 33.64 21.14
CA PHE A 268 -16.62 33.95 22.09
C PHE A 268 -16.46 35.36 22.69
N TYR A 269 -15.25 35.75 23.11
CA TYR A 269 -14.98 37.09 23.64
C TYR A 269 -15.12 38.19 22.59
N ILE A 270 -14.68 37.96 21.35
CA ILE A 270 -14.87 38.92 20.25
C ILE A 270 -16.36 39.06 19.93
N GLY A 271 -17.10 37.95 19.85
CA GLY A 271 -18.55 37.95 19.63
C GLY A 271 -19.33 38.66 20.74
N ALA A 272 -18.99 38.38 22.01
CA ALA A 272 -19.60 39.04 23.16
C ALA A 272 -19.23 40.54 23.25
N GLY A 273 -17.99 40.90 22.92
CA GLY A 273 -17.53 42.29 22.86
C GLY A 273 -18.24 43.10 21.77
N LEU A 274 -18.41 42.53 20.57
CA LEU A 274 -19.18 43.15 19.48
C LEU A 274 -20.68 43.25 19.80
N GLY A 275 -21.23 42.28 20.52
CA GLY A 275 -22.60 42.34 21.05
C GLY A 275 -22.80 43.48 22.05
N LEU A 276 -21.86 43.69 22.97
CA LEU A 276 -21.89 44.79 23.94
C LEU A 276 -21.73 46.17 23.28
N ILE A 277 -20.89 46.28 22.23
CA ILE A 277 -20.76 47.51 21.42
C ILE A 277 -22.06 47.81 20.67
N SER A 278 -22.75 46.78 20.18
CA SER A 278 -24.04 46.94 19.49
C SER A 278 -25.16 47.41 20.44
N ILE A 279 -25.15 46.95 21.69
CA ILE A 279 -26.07 47.41 22.74
C ILE A 279 -25.74 48.84 23.16
N ALA A 280 -24.46 49.21 23.27
CA ALA A 280 -24.03 50.56 23.60
C ALA A 280 -24.35 51.58 22.48
N LEU A 281 -24.24 51.19 21.21
CA LEU A 281 -24.59 52.03 20.06
C LEU A 281 -26.11 52.12 19.81
N GLY A 282 -26.87 51.07 20.14
CA GLY A 282 -28.33 51.08 20.10
C GLY A 282 -28.99 51.87 21.24
N ALA A 283 -28.24 52.21 22.28
CA ALA A 283 -28.70 53.00 23.42
C ALA A 283 -28.44 54.51 23.29
N ILE A 284 -27.89 55.00 22.16
CA ILE A 284 -27.84 56.43 21.88
C ILE A 284 -29.26 56.86 21.44
N PRO A 285 -30.01 57.62 22.26
CA PRO A 285 -31.31 58.08 21.84
C PRO A 285 -31.12 59.08 20.71
N PHE A 286 -31.78 58.83 19.58
CA PHE A 286 -32.01 59.85 18.55
C PHE A 286 -32.81 61.00 19.20
N PHE A 287 -32.12 61.99 19.73
CA PHE A 287 -32.72 63.29 19.99
C PHE A 287 -32.98 63.94 18.64
N LYS A 288 -34.27 63.98 18.27
CA LYS A 288 -34.85 64.95 17.35
C LYS A 288 -35.70 65.92 18.16
#